data_AF-A0A935UIU6-F1
#
_entry.id   AF-A0A935UIU6-F1
#
_cell.length_a   1.000
_cell.length_b   1.000
_cell.length_c   1.000
_cell.angle_alpha   90.00
_cell.angle_beta   90.00
_cell.angle_gamma   90.00
#
_symmetry.space_group_name_H-M   'P 1'
#
loop_
_entity.id
_entity.type
_entity.pdbx_description
1 polymer ?
#
loop_
_entity_poly.entity_id
_entity_poly.type
_entity_poly.pdbx_seq_one_letter_code
_entity_poly.pdbx_strand_id
1 'polypeptide(L)'
;MLTEPASDALTEEWADHRQQIEEAKARGDFDAIVSPVRHGDRPHYDRKATYYASEFEARLVEASMLPSERGNDSLLVDVMKDAMGNVVGPVACC
;
A
#
# COMPACT_ATOMS: atom_id res chain seq x y z
N MET A 1 3.26 3.78 4.76
CA MET A 1 2.54 2.53 4.46
C MET A 1 2.71 1.58 5.63
N LEU A 2 1.61 1.01 6.14
CA LEU A 2 1.63 0.07 7.26
C LEU A 2 1.38 -1.35 6.75
N THR A 3 2.16 -2.30 7.25
CA THR A 3 2.03 -3.72 6.90
C THR A 3 1.38 -4.46 8.05
N GLU A 4 0.31 -5.22 7.77
CA GLU A 4 -0.30 -6.07 8.80
C GLU A 4 0.69 -7.12 9.30
N PRO A 5 0.73 -7.39 10.62
CA PRO A 5 1.45 -8.53 11.18
C PRO A 5 0.94 -9.85 10.61
N ALA A 6 1.75 -10.90 10.69
CA ALA A 6 1.32 -12.24 10.32
C ALA A 6 0.13 -12.71 11.18
N SER A 7 -0.70 -13.62 10.67
CA SER A 7 -1.89 -14.09 11.42
C SER A 7 -1.54 -14.81 12.72
N ASP A 8 -0.32 -15.34 12.83
CA ASP A 8 0.27 -15.98 14.02
C ASP A 8 1.15 -15.04 14.86
N ALA A 9 1.19 -13.75 14.52
CA ALA A 9 1.91 -12.73 15.27
C ALA A 9 1.41 -12.58 16.71
N LEU A 10 2.28 -12.08 17.58
CA LEU A 10 1.98 -11.90 19.00
C LEU A 10 0.93 -10.79 19.20
N THR A 11 0.17 -10.87 20.30
CA THR A 11 -0.85 -9.87 20.67
C THR A 11 -0.28 -8.45 20.78
N GLU A 12 0.99 -8.32 21.19
CA GLU A 12 1.70 -7.05 21.27
C GLU A 12 1.98 -6.45 19.88
N GLU A 13 2.38 -7.26 18.90
CA GLU A 13 2.59 -6.80 17.51
C GLU A 13 1.28 -6.31 16.89
N TRP A 14 0.15 -6.95 17.21
CA TRP A 14 -1.18 -6.48 16.83
C TRP A 14 -1.64 -5.24 17.60
N ALA A 15 -1.15 -5.01 18.80
CA ALA A 15 -1.42 -3.78 19.56
C ALA A 15 -0.62 -2.61 18.96
N ASP A 16 0.65 -2.82 18.67
CA ASP A 16 1.54 -1.84 18.04
C ASP A 16 1.05 -1.45 16.64
N HIS A 17 0.64 -2.43 15.83
CA HIS A 17 0.07 -2.16 14.51
C HIS A 17 -1.21 -1.30 14.60
N ARG A 18 -2.10 -1.60 15.56
CA ARG A 18 -3.29 -0.78 15.81
C ARG A 18 -2.94 0.64 16.27
N GLN A 19 -1.94 0.78 17.12
CA GLN A 19 -1.48 2.10 17.57
C GLN A 19 -0.92 2.91 16.40
N GLN A 20 -0.12 2.31 15.51
CA GLN A 20 0.42 2.98 14.33
C GLN A 20 -0.70 3.47 13.39
N ILE A 21 -1.77 2.69 13.22
CA ILE A 21 -2.95 3.10 12.45
C ILE A 21 -3.62 4.31 13.09
N GLU A 22 -3.84 4.29 14.41
CA GLU A 22 -4.51 5.41 15.10
C GLU A 22 -3.65 6.69 15.09
N GLU A 23 -2.34 6.57 15.25
CA GLU A 23 -1.41 7.70 15.16
C GLU A 23 -1.40 8.33 13.77
N ALA A 24 -1.40 7.51 12.71
CA ALA A 24 -1.39 7.99 11.34
C ALA A 24 -2.76 8.58 10.92
N LYS A 25 -3.88 7.99 11.38
CA LYS A 25 -5.20 8.64 11.34
C LYS A 25 -5.22 9.99 12.04
N ALA A 26 -4.60 10.12 13.21
CA ALA A 26 -4.54 11.37 13.96
C ALA A 26 -3.73 12.45 13.24
N ARG A 27 -2.74 12.05 12.43
CA ARG A 27 -1.99 12.95 11.55
C ARG A 27 -2.76 13.32 10.27
N GLY A 28 -3.85 12.61 9.96
CA GLY A 28 -4.58 12.77 8.70
C GLY A 28 -3.82 12.20 7.50
N ASP A 29 -2.83 11.35 7.74
CA ASP A 29 -2.10 10.65 6.69
C ASP A 29 -3.02 9.58 6.08
N PHE A 30 -3.04 9.46 4.75
CA PHE A 30 -3.80 8.42 4.07
C PHE A 30 -3.07 7.07 4.25
N ASP A 31 -3.51 6.27 5.22
CA ASP A 31 -2.90 4.96 5.46
C ASP A 31 -3.46 3.91 4.50
N ALA A 32 -2.64 3.55 3.51
CA ALA A 32 -2.76 2.29 2.82
C ALA A 32 -2.24 1.16 3.73
N ILE A 33 -3.13 0.26 4.14
CA ILE A 33 -2.78 -0.94 4.90
C ILE A 33 -2.60 -2.09 3.92
N VAL A 34 -1.40 -2.64 3.86
CA VAL A 34 -1.12 -3.83 3.04
C VAL A 34 -1.33 -5.06 3.88
N SER A 35 -2.15 -5.97 3.37
CA SER A 35 -2.45 -7.21 4.05
C SER A 35 -2.50 -8.41 3.12
N PRO A 36 -1.90 -9.53 3.54
CA PRO A 36 -1.87 -10.77 2.75
C PRO A 36 -3.20 -11.54 2.72
N VAL A 37 -4.19 -11.17 3.56
CA VAL A 37 -5.44 -11.95 3.71
C VAL A 37 -6.56 -11.40 2.82
N ARG A 38 -7.22 -12.26 2.03
CA ARG A 38 -8.36 -11.86 1.17
C ARG A 38 -9.48 -11.18 2.00
N HIS A 39 -10.04 -10.10 1.45
CA HIS A 39 -11.06 -9.24 2.09
C HIS A 39 -12.27 -9.99 2.70
N GLY A 40 -12.61 -11.18 2.22
CA GLY A 40 -13.79 -11.93 2.62
C GLY A 40 -13.66 -12.74 3.92
N ASP A 41 -12.45 -13.01 4.41
CA ASP A 41 -12.21 -13.92 5.54
C ASP A 41 -11.85 -13.19 6.86
N ARG A 42 -12.00 -11.85 6.93
CA ARG A 42 -11.50 -11.07 8.08
C ARG A 42 -12.57 -10.77 9.16
N PRO A 43 -12.25 -11.03 10.45
CA PRO A 43 -13.05 -10.55 11.59
C PRO A 43 -12.77 -9.08 12.00
N HIS A 44 -11.66 -8.47 11.57
CA HIS A 44 -11.16 -7.18 12.06
C HIS A 44 -11.12 -6.10 10.97
N TYR A 45 -12.27 -5.87 10.32
CA TYR A 45 -12.39 -4.83 9.31
C TYR A 45 -12.55 -3.46 9.98
N ASP A 46 -11.51 -2.61 9.94
CA ASP A 46 -11.65 -1.22 10.32
C ASP A 46 -12.21 -0.42 9.13
N ARG A 47 -13.45 0.08 9.26
CA ARG A 47 -14.16 0.81 8.20
C ARG A 47 -13.46 2.10 7.77
N LYS A 48 -12.48 2.60 8.52
CA LYS A 48 -11.76 3.84 8.22
C LYS A 48 -10.42 3.63 7.51
N ALA A 49 -9.97 2.39 7.34
CA ALA A 49 -8.73 2.08 6.64
C ALA A 49 -9.01 1.49 5.26
N THR A 50 -8.17 1.84 4.28
CA THR A 50 -8.21 1.19 2.96
C THR A 50 -7.21 0.04 2.97
N TYR A 51 -7.74 -1.17 2.81
CA TYR A 51 -6.94 -2.39 2.77
C TYR A 51 -6.59 -2.74 1.33
N TYR A 52 -5.33 -3.09 1.10
CA TYR A 52 -4.81 -3.53 -0.19
C TYR A 52 -4.27 -4.94 -0.07
N ALA A 53 -4.47 -5.75 -1.11
CA ALA A 53 -4.01 -7.14 -1.14
C ALA A 53 -2.49 -7.25 -1.35
N SER A 54 -1.86 -6.17 -1.83
CA SER A 54 -0.42 -6.10 -2.02
C SER A 54 0.11 -4.68 -1.89
N GLU A 55 1.41 -4.55 -1.59
CA GLU A 55 2.13 -3.28 -1.65
C GLU A 55 2.09 -2.65 -3.04
N PHE A 56 2.05 -3.48 -4.08
CA PHE A 56 1.93 -3.00 -5.45
C PHE A 56 0.63 -2.20 -5.66
N GLU A 57 -0.51 -2.73 -5.23
CA GLU A 57 -1.80 -2.02 -5.33
C GLU A 57 -1.83 -0.76 -4.48
N ALA A 58 -1.29 -0.81 -3.27
CA ALA A 58 -1.20 0.35 -2.38
C ALA A 58 -0.39 1.48 -3.02
N ARG A 59 0.77 1.18 -3.60
CA ARG A 59 1.63 2.17 -4.27
C ARG A 59 1.01 2.76 -5.53
N LEU A 60 0.21 1.99 -6.28
CA LEU A 60 -0.52 2.54 -7.44
C LEU A 60 -1.55 3.58 -7.01
N VAL A 61 -2.27 3.32 -5.91
CA VAL A 61 -3.24 4.29 -5.40
C VAL A 61 -2.54 5.52 -4.81
N GLU A 62 -1.46 5.33 -4.06
CA GLU A 62 -0.63 6.44 -3.59
C GLU A 62 -0.16 7.32 -4.75
N ALA A 63 0.39 6.72 -5.82
CA ALA A 63 0.80 7.44 -7.02
C ALA A 63 -0.39 8.15 -7.72
N SER A 64 -1.61 7.63 -7.59
CA SER A 64 -2.79 8.30 -8.17
C SER A 64 -3.19 9.57 -7.42
N MET A 65 -2.86 9.67 -6.14
CA MET A 65 -3.18 10.81 -5.26
C MET A 65 -2.08 11.87 -5.26
N LEU A 66 -0.86 11.50 -5.65
CA LEU A 66 0.25 12.42 -5.75
C LEU A 66 0.22 13.18 -7.09
N PRO A 67 0.58 14.48 -7.09
CA PRO A 67 0.69 15.24 -8.32
C PRO A 67 1.80 14.69 -9.20
N SER A 68 1.60 14.76 -10.52
CA SER A 68 2.62 14.45 -11.52
C SER A 68 3.83 15.37 -11.38
N GLU A 69 5.03 14.82 -11.59
CA GLU A 69 6.26 15.61 -11.68
C GLU A 69 6.44 16.23 -13.08
N ARG A 70 5.71 15.73 -14.08
CA ARG A 70 5.87 16.05 -15.50
C ARG A 70 4.71 16.86 -16.10
N GLY A 71 3.68 17.20 -15.33
CA GLY A 71 2.54 17.95 -15.82
C GLY A 71 1.37 18.05 -14.84
N ASN A 72 0.17 18.28 -15.37
CA ASN A 72 -1.06 18.50 -14.61
C ASN A 72 -1.84 17.20 -14.29
N ASP A 73 -1.20 16.03 -14.44
CA ASP A 73 -1.80 14.73 -14.14
C ASP A 73 -1.37 14.22 -12.76
N SER A 74 -1.58 12.95 -12.46
CA SER A 74 -1.06 12.28 -11.25
C SER A 74 0.27 11.58 -11.50
N LEU A 75 1.01 11.32 -10.43
CA LEU A 75 2.28 10.57 -10.46
C LEU A 75 2.09 9.17 -11.06
N LEU A 76 0.91 8.56 -10.91
CA LEU A 76 0.55 7.29 -11.55
C LEU A 76 0.68 7.37 -13.08
N VAL A 77 0.26 8.48 -13.69
CA VAL A 77 0.38 8.66 -15.15
C VAL A 77 1.85 8.70 -15.56
N ASP A 78 2.72 9.29 -14.75
CA ASP A 78 4.15 9.32 -15.01
C ASP A 78 4.78 7.92 -14.89
N VAL A 79 4.43 7.17 -13.85
CA VAL A 79 4.87 5.77 -13.66
C VAL A 79 4.42 4.90 -14.84
N MET A 80 3.18 5.04 -15.29
CA MET A 80 2.67 4.28 -16.44
C MET A 80 3.40 4.66 -17.73
N LYS A 81 3.67 5.96 -17.95
CA LYS A 81 4.47 6.44 -19.10
C LYS A 81 5.89 5.89 -19.08
N ASP A 82 6.53 5.83 -17.91
CA ASP A 82 7.87 5.27 -17.76
C ASP A 82 7.90 3.76 -17.98
N ALA A 83 6.85 3.05 -17.58
CA ALA A 83 6.74 1.61 -17.80
C ALA A 83 6.45 1.25 -19.27
N MET A 84 5.75 2.12 -20.00
CA MET A 84 5.40 1.88 -21.40
C MET A 84 6.64 1.83 -22.30
N GLY A 85 6.78 0.74 -23.06
CA GLY A 85 7.86 0.56 -24.03
C GLY A 85 9.12 -0.09 -23.48
N ASN A 86 9.18 -0.39 -22.18
CA ASN A 86 10.28 -1.15 -21.59
C ASN A 86 10.12 -2.64 -21.84
N VAL A 87 11.15 -3.25 -22.44
CA VAL A 87 11.27 -4.70 -22.52
C VAL A 87 11.91 -5.20 -21.23
N VAL A 88 11.10 -5.79 -20.36
CA VAL A 88 11.57 -6.42 -19.11
C VAL A 88 11.81 -7.90 -19.41
N GLY A 89 13.07 -8.33 -19.31
CA GLY A 89 13.48 -9.72 -19.46
C GLY A 89 14.35 -10.17 -18.29
N PRO A 90 14.48 -11.49 -18.06
CA PRO A 90 15.40 -12.01 -17.06
C PRO A 90 16.82 -11.55 -17.41
N VAL A 91 17.43 -10.77 -16.52
CA VAL A 91 18.86 -10.47 -16.62
C VAL A 91 19.58 -11.78 -16.30
N ALA A 92 20.19 -12.38 -17.31
CA ALA A 92 21.11 -13.49 -17.08
C ALA A 92 22.29 -12.93 -16.27
N CYS A 93 22.29 -13.17 -14.95
CA CYS A 93 23.49 -12.96 -14.15
C CYS A 93 24.55 -13.96 -14.61
N CYS A 94 25.61 -13.45 -15.23
CA CYS A 94 26.84 -14.20 -15.50
C CYS A 94 27.78 -14.11 -14.31
#